data_AF-A0A3N1ANZ9-F1
#
_entry.id   AF-A0A3N1ANZ9-F1
#
_cell.length_a   1.000
_cell.length_b   1.000
_cell.length_c   1.000
_cell.angle_alpha   90.00
_cell.angle_beta   90.00
_cell.angle_gamma   90.00
#
_symmetry.space_group_name_H-M   'P 1'
#
loop_
_entity.id
_entity.type
_entity.pdbx_description
1 polymer ?
#
loop_
_entity_poly.entity_id
_entity_poly.type
_entity_poly.pdbx_seq_one_letter_code
_entity_poly.pdbx_strand_id
1 'polypeptide(L)' 'MSDDSAEPIKERAAAASKSPSAYVARQPIKITGSSTNIEIVQRLKTRNRSIGPLTSEIVEAVQNSRR' A
#
# COMPACT_ATOMS: atom_id res chain seq x y z
N MET A 1 -25.24 0.82 -4.54
CA MET A 1 -23.84 0.66 -5.00
C MET A 1 -23.36 2.06 -5.32
N SER A 2 -22.65 2.69 -4.38
CA SER A 2 -22.39 4.14 -4.41
C SER A 2 -21.40 4.50 -5.52
N ASP A 3 -21.76 5.53 -6.30
CA ASP A 3 -20.94 6.14 -7.38
C ASP A 3 -19.63 6.79 -6.85
N ASP A 4 -19.48 6.84 -5.53
CA ASP A 4 -18.35 7.40 -4.78
C ASP A 4 -17.00 6.72 -5.09
N SER A 5 -17.00 5.43 -5.43
CA SER A 5 -15.77 4.72 -5.84
C SER A 5 -15.31 5.07 -7.26
N ALA A 6 -16.13 5.76 -8.06
CA ALA A 6 -15.82 6.05 -9.47
C ALA A 6 -14.98 7.32 -9.65
N GLU A 7 -15.11 8.32 -8.77
CA GLU A 7 -14.31 9.55 -8.81
C GLU A 7 -12.79 9.30 -8.71
N PRO A 8 -12.28 8.54 -7.72
CA PRO A 8 -10.83 8.28 -7.63
C PRO A 8 -10.32 7.46 -8.82
N ILE A 9 -11.16 6.66 -9.47
CA ILE A 9 -10.80 5.91 -10.68
C ILE A 9 -10.67 6.86 -11.87
N LYS A 10 -11.60 7.80 -12.04
CA LYS A 10 -11.57 8.80 -13.13
C LYS A 10 -10.33 9.68 -13.04
N GLU A 11 -10.01 10.18 -11.84
CA GLU A 11 -8.83 11.02 -11.62
C GLU A 11 -7.53 10.28 -11.98
N ARG A 12 -7.37 9.04 -11.50
CA ARG A 12 -6.19 8.23 -11.79
C ARG A 12 -6.11 7.78 -13.25
N ALA A 13 -7.24 7.58 -13.91
CA ALA A 13 -7.30 7.30 -15.33
C ALA A 13 -6.85 8.51 -16.17
N ALA A 14 -7.29 9.71 -15.81
CA ALA A 14 -6.85 10.97 -16.43
C ALA A 14 -5.34 11.20 -16.24
N ALA A 15 -4.81 10.99 -15.03
CA ALA A 15 -3.37 11.07 -14.75
C ALA A 15 -2.54 10.05 -15.57
N ALA A 16 -3.16 8.93 -15.97
CA ALA A 16 -2.54 7.91 -16.81
C ALA A 16 -2.86 8.07 -18.32
N SER A 17 -3.49 9.19 -18.72
CA SER A 17 -3.95 9.49 -20.08
C SER A 17 -4.80 8.38 -20.70
N LYS A 18 -5.68 7.76 -19.91
CA LYS A 18 -6.53 6.64 -20.32
C LYS A 18 -7.99 6.90 -19.99
N SER A 19 -8.88 6.25 -20.74
CA SER A 19 -10.27 6.16 -20.33
C SER A 19 -10.40 5.34 -19.02
N PRO A 20 -11.41 5.62 -18.17
CA PRO A 20 -11.64 4.86 -16.94
C PRO A 20 -11.78 3.35 -17.17
N SER A 21 -12.43 2.94 -18.26
CA SER A 21 -12.58 1.53 -18.64
C SER A 21 -11.23 0.88 -18.99
N ALA A 22 -10.38 1.55 -19.77
CA ALA A 22 -9.04 1.06 -20.10
C ALA A 22 -8.10 1.06 -18.87
N TYR A 23 -8.30 2.01 -17.95
CA TYR A 23 -7.56 2.06 -16.70
C TYR A 23 -7.92 0.88 -15.78
N VAL A 24 -9.22 0.61 -15.58
CA VAL A 24 -9.71 -0.51 -14.75
C VAL A 24 -9.32 -1.86 -15.35
N ALA A 25 -9.43 -2.06 -16.67
CA ALA A 25 -9.05 -3.31 -17.34
C ALA A 25 -7.56 -3.67 -17.15
N ARG A 26 -6.70 -2.69 -16.86
CA ARG A 26 -5.27 -2.90 -16.62
C ARG A 26 -4.92 -3.13 -15.14
N GLN A 27 -5.80 -2.80 -14.21
CA GLN A 27 -5.60 -3.05 -12.78
C GLN A 27 -5.51 -4.54 -12.40
N PRO A 28 -6.32 -5.48 -12.94
CA PRO A 28 -6.19 -6.89 -12.58
C PRO A 28 -4.80 -7.45 -12.91
N ILE A 29 -4.20 -7.01 -14.02
CA ILE A 29 -2.84 -7.40 -14.43
C ILE A 29 -1.78 -6.88 -13.45
N LYS A 30 -2.00 -5.70 -12.84
CA LYS A 30 -1.12 -5.17 -11.79
C LYS A 30 -1.27 -5.94 -10.48
N ILE A 31 -2.49 -6.34 -10.14
CA ILE A 31 -2.78 -7.11 -8.93
C ILE A 31 -2.12 -8.49 -9.00
N THR A 32 -2.14 -9.15 -10.16
CA THR A 32 -1.48 -10.44 -10.35
C THR A 32 0.05 -10.37 -10.29
N GLY A 33 0.65 -9.19 -10.51
CA GLY A 33 2.10 -8.98 -10.36
C GLY A 33 2.51 -8.50 -8.96
N SER A 34 1.55 -8.12 -8.11
CA SER A 34 1.80 -7.82 -6.71
C SER A 34 1.71 -9.10 -5.89
N SER A 35 2.66 -9.32 -4.99
CA SER A 35 2.53 -10.37 -3.99
C SER A 35 1.18 -10.25 -3.30
N THR A 36 0.49 -11.37 -3.13
CA THR A 36 -0.80 -11.38 -2.43
C THR A 36 -0.61 -10.94 -0.97
N ASN A 37 -1.64 -10.37 -0.34
CA ASN A 37 -1.56 -10.00 1.09
C ASN A 37 -1.09 -11.17 1.96
N ILE A 38 -1.47 -12.40 1.61
CA ILE A 38 -1.06 -13.64 2.27
C ILE A 38 0.46 -13.85 2.13
N GLU A 39 1.00 -13.73 0.93
CA GLU A 39 2.45 -13.83 0.69
C GLU A 39 3.24 -12.72 1.38
N ILE A 40 2.72 -11.49 1.38
CA ILE A 40 3.33 -10.36 2.09
C ILE A 40 3.41 -10.67 3.58
N VAL A 41 2.31 -11.15 4.19
CA VAL A 41 2.27 -11.51 5.61
C VAL A 41 3.25 -12.64 5.92
N GLN A 42 3.29 -13.69 5.09
CA GLN A 42 4.24 -14.79 5.25
C GLN A 42 5.68 -14.28 5.20
N ARG A 43 6.03 -13.48 4.19
CA ARG A 43 7.35 -12.85 4.06
C ARG A 43 7.70 -11.95 5.23
N LEU A 44 6.73 -11.20 5.75
CA LEU A 44 6.94 -10.32 6.91
C LEU A 44 7.14 -11.11 8.20
N LYS A 45 6.52 -12.29 8.33
CA LYS A 45 6.71 -13.19 9.48
C LYS A 45 8.07 -13.87 9.46
N THR A 46 8.58 -14.24 8.29
CA THR A 46 9.90 -14.87 8.14
C THR A 46 11.06 -13.88 8.18
N ARG A 47 10.78 -12.58 8.15
CA ARG A 47 11.81 -11.54 8.20
C ARG A 47 12.35 -11.43 9.62
N ASN A 48 13.66 -11.59 9.75
CA ASN A 48 14.37 -11.33 11.00
C ASN A 48 14.28 -9.83 11.34
N ARG A 49 13.80 -9.51 12.55
CA ARG A 49 13.66 -8.14 13.08
C ARG A 49 14.64 -7.84 14.21
N SER A 50 15.61 -8.70 14.46
CA SER A 50 16.59 -8.55 15.56
C SER A 50 17.55 -7.38 15.39
N ILE A 51 17.67 -6.82 14.18
CA ILE A 51 18.46 -5.61 13.89
C ILE A 51 17.55 -4.35 13.92
N GLY A 52 16.27 -4.51 14.26
CA GLY A 52 15.34 -3.39 14.40
C GLY A 52 15.50 -2.65 15.72
N PRO A 53 15.02 -1.40 15.80
CA PRO A 53 15.06 -0.64 17.04
C PRO A 53 14.24 -1.34 18.12
N LEU A 54 14.80 -1.36 19.33
CA LEU A 54 14.13 -1.86 20.51
C LEU A 54 12.95 -0.95 20.87
N THR A 55 11.98 -1.52 21.57
CA THR A 55 10.81 -0.76 22.04
C THR A 55 11.21 0.49 22.83
N SER A 56 12.27 0.41 23.64
CA SER A 56 12.81 1.55 24.39
C SER A 56 13.29 2.68 23.48
N GLU A 57 14.02 2.35 22.41
CA GLU A 57 14.55 3.32 21.44
C GLU A 57 13.42 3.99 20.65
N ILE A 58 12.37 3.23 20.33
CA ILE A 58 11.17 3.77 19.67
C ILE A 58 10.44 4.74 20.60
N VAL A 59 10.23 4.36 21.87
CA VAL A 59 9.54 5.22 22.85
C VAL A 59 10.33 6.50 23.10
N GLU A 60 11.64 6.41 23.22
CA GLU A 60 12.53 7.57 23.37
C GLU A 60 12.44 8.51 22.16
N ALA A 61 12.54 7.97 20.94
CA ALA A 61 12.43 8.76 19.71
C ALA A 61 11.08 9.49 19.62
N VAL A 62 9.98 8.82 20.00
CA VAL A 62 8.63 9.42 20.00
C VAL A 62 8.48 10.49 21.09
N GLN A 63 9.12 10.33 22.25
CA GLN A 63 9.11 11.35 23.30
C GLN A 63 9.93 12.57 22.87
N ASN A 64 11.09 12.36 22.26
CA ASN A 64 11.96 13.42 21.75
C ASN A 64 11.31 14.20 20.60
N SER A 65 10.52 13.55 19.73
CA SER A 65 9.82 14.25 18.65
C SER A 65 8.63 15.10 19.11
N ARG A 66 8.19 14.94 20.37
CA ARG A 66 7.04 15.67 20.95
C ARG A 66 7.45 16.88 21.79
N ARG A 67 8.74 17.10 21.96
CA ARG A 67 9.31 18.29 22.61
C ARG A 67 9.78 19.28 21.57
#